data_AF-A0A7C2F3H7-F1
#
_entry.id   AF-A0A7C2F3H7-F1
#
_cell.length_a   1.000
_cell.length_b   1.000
_cell.length_c   1.000
_cell.angle_alpha   90.00
_cell.angle_beta   90.00
_cell.angle_gamma   90.00
#
_symmetry.space_group_name_H-M   'P 1'
#
loop_
_entity.id
_entity.type
_entity.pdbx_description
1 polymer ?
#
loop_
_entity_poly.entity_id
_entity_poly.type
_entity_poly.pdbx_seq_one_letter_code
_entity_poly.pdbx_strand_id
1 'polypeptide(L)'
;MRRVWLAAIAVLAGTVLITIQAQEKSGTPTSQSAEIDQLLTALVDINWFHNVRPLNLTGEQIDRLLAAHEKAFKQLNEIVQQEAQTLRNRKDEILRVREDASRGKSIPKEFIEAMRQLEQDAARRRRELRARVIAEIGAELKPRFTEEQMDYMIQRSREVLQASGVNHEKMERDQLYMFFVENVFLIERAPTLLREWRQKNLKS
;
A
#
# COMPACT_ATOMS: atom_id res chain seq x y z
N MET A 1 21.78 17.15 15.43
CA MET A 1 21.18 15.92 14.89
C MET A 1 19.67 16.14 14.73
N ARG A 2 19.23 16.59 13.55
CA ARG A 2 17.82 16.94 13.28
C ARG A 2 17.14 15.74 12.61
N ARG A 3 16.16 15.15 13.30
CA ARG A 3 15.26 14.12 12.78
C ARG A 3 14.48 14.71 11.61
N VAL A 4 14.80 14.28 10.39
CA VAL A 4 14.01 14.62 9.19
C VAL A 4 12.75 13.75 9.25
N TRP A 5 11.66 14.37 9.70
CA TRP A 5 10.33 13.81 9.61
C TRP A 5 9.98 13.68 8.12
N LEU A 6 9.76 12.45 7.65
CA LEU A 6 9.13 12.19 6.35
C LEU A 6 7.68 12.65 6.42
N ALA A 7 7.48 13.95 6.22
CA ALA A 7 6.18 14.56 6.02
C ALA A 7 5.77 14.37 4.56
N ALA A 8 4.76 13.52 4.38
CA ALA A 8 3.73 13.54 3.35
C ALA A 8 4.14 13.93 1.92
N ILE A 9 4.23 12.94 1.04
CA ILE A 9 3.80 13.11 -0.35
C ILE A 9 2.99 11.89 -0.79
N ALA A 10 1.68 12.01 -0.65
CA ALA A 10 0.71 11.26 -1.42
C ALA A 10 0.68 11.86 -2.83
N VAL A 11 1.47 11.31 -3.76
CA VAL A 11 1.30 11.60 -5.19
C VAL A 11 1.21 10.28 -5.95
N LEU A 12 -0.04 9.95 -6.32
CA LEU A 12 -0.46 9.24 -7.53
C LEU A 12 0.09 7.83 -7.85
N ALA A 13 0.39 7.02 -6.83
CA ALA A 13 0.28 5.56 -6.96
C ALA A 13 -0.08 4.94 -5.61
N GLY A 14 -1.35 4.54 -5.42
CA GLY A 14 -1.76 3.76 -4.24
C GLY A 14 -2.70 4.44 -3.24
N THR A 15 -3.69 5.20 -3.71
CA THR A 15 -5.05 5.00 -3.16
C THR A 15 -5.56 3.72 -3.82
N VAL A 16 -5.72 2.58 -3.17
CA VAL A 16 -6.65 2.33 -2.06
C VAL A 16 -6.15 1.13 -1.23
N LEU A 17 -5.65 1.37 -0.02
CA LEU A 17 -5.69 0.39 1.07
C LEU A 17 -6.70 0.92 2.07
N ILE A 18 -7.98 0.75 1.74
CA ILE A 18 -9.20 0.61 2.57
C ILE A 18 -10.34 0.48 1.54
N THR A 19 -10.56 -0.71 0.99
CA THR A 19 -11.91 -1.14 0.65
C THR A 19 -12.42 -1.95 1.84
N ILE A 20 -12.81 -1.25 2.90
CA ILE A 20 -13.91 -1.78 3.71
C ILE A 20 -15.05 -1.87 2.72
N GLN A 21 -15.42 -3.10 2.34
CA GLN A 21 -16.62 -3.40 1.60
C GLN A 21 -17.81 -2.82 2.39
N ALA A 22 -18.13 -1.56 2.11
CA ALA A 22 -19.43 -1.01 2.41
C ALA A 22 -20.39 -1.71 1.47
N GLN A 23 -21.06 -2.68 2.07
CA GLN A 23 -22.17 -3.43 1.55
C GLN A 23 -23.31 -2.47 1.18
N GLU A 24 -23.21 -1.79 0.03
CA GLU A 24 -24.37 -1.20 -0.63
C GLU A 24 -25.00 -2.27 -1.53
N LYS A 25 -26.15 -2.77 -1.05
CA LYS A 25 -27.09 -3.54 -1.85
C LYS A 25 -27.56 -2.70 -3.03
N SER A 26 -27.95 -3.43 -4.07
CA SER A 26 -28.83 -3.03 -5.21
C SER A 26 -28.23 -2.19 -6.33
N GLY A 27 -27.46 -2.87 -7.17
CA GLY A 27 -27.31 -2.54 -8.59
C GLY A 27 -26.51 -3.65 -9.23
N THR A 28 -27.12 -4.48 -10.07
CA THR A 28 -26.38 -5.41 -10.93
C THR A 28 -25.34 -4.56 -11.67
N PRO A 29 -24.03 -4.88 -11.63
CA PRO A 29 -23.05 -4.11 -12.38
C PRO A 29 -23.48 -4.11 -13.84
N THR A 30 -23.75 -2.95 -14.41
CA THR A 30 -23.95 -2.85 -15.85
C THR A 30 -22.67 -3.34 -16.52
N SER A 31 -22.77 -4.05 -17.66
CA SER A 31 -21.57 -4.63 -18.30
C SER A 31 -20.49 -3.58 -18.60
N GLN A 32 -20.91 -2.33 -18.81
CA GLN A 32 -20.04 -1.17 -19.03
C GLN A 32 -19.20 -0.79 -17.80
N SER A 33 -19.75 -0.85 -16.57
CA SER A 33 -18.98 -0.56 -15.36
C SER A 33 -17.89 -1.60 -15.15
N ALA A 34 -18.23 -2.88 -15.34
CA ALA A 34 -17.27 -3.98 -15.22
C ALA A 34 -16.17 -3.91 -16.30
N GLU A 35 -16.53 -3.49 -17.52
CA GLU A 35 -15.56 -3.27 -18.61
C GLU A 35 -14.60 -2.11 -18.29
N ILE A 36 -15.11 -0.97 -17.79
CA ILE A 36 -14.28 0.16 -17.39
C ILE A 36 -13.31 -0.25 -16.27
N ASP A 37 -13.78 -0.98 -15.26
CA ASP A 37 -12.93 -1.46 -14.16
C ASP A 37 -11.82 -2.40 -14.66
N GLN A 38 -12.12 -3.25 -15.65
CA GLN A 38 -11.12 -4.10 -16.31
C GLN A 38 -10.08 -3.28 -17.07
N LEU A 39 -10.50 -2.26 -17.81
CA LEU A 39 -9.58 -1.38 -18.54
C LEU A 39 -8.67 -0.59 -17.59
N LEU A 40 -9.24 -0.03 -16.51
CA LEU A 40 -8.45 0.66 -15.47
C LEU A 40 -7.44 -0.29 -14.81
N THR A 41 -7.84 -1.52 -14.52
CA THR A 41 -6.94 -2.55 -13.98
C THR A 41 -5.81 -2.88 -14.97
N ALA A 42 -6.13 -3.05 -16.26
CA ALA A 42 -5.14 -3.33 -17.29
C ALA A 42 -4.13 -2.18 -17.44
N LEU A 43 -4.56 -0.92 -17.34
CA LEU A 43 -3.65 0.24 -17.35
C LEU A 43 -2.67 0.22 -16.17
N VAL A 44 -3.14 -0.14 -14.97
CA VAL A 44 -2.28 -0.30 -13.79
C VAL A 44 -1.27 -1.43 -14.01
N ASP A 45 -1.71 -2.57 -14.54
CA ASP A 45 -0.84 -3.72 -14.82
C ASP A 45 0.21 -3.40 -15.88
N ILE A 46 -0.15 -2.69 -16.95
CA ILE A 46 0.77 -2.22 -17.98
C ILE A 46 1.85 -1.33 -17.37
N ASN A 47 1.46 -0.35 -16.53
CA ASN A 47 2.42 0.49 -15.84
C ASN A 47 3.34 -0.32 -14.93
N TRP A 48 2.80 -1.30 -14.21
CA TRP A 48 3.62 -2.18 -13.37
C TRP A 48 4.64 -2.97 -14.20
N PHE A 49 4.22 -3.62 -15.29
CA PHE A 49 5.13 -4.35 -16.18
C PHE A 49 6.17 -3.45 -16.83
N HIS A 50 5.83 -2.20 -17.15
CA HIS A 50 6.77 -1.22 -17.66
C HIS A 50 7.91 -0.92 -16.66
N ASN A 51 7.61 -0.90 -15.36
CA ASN A 51 8.62 -0.72 -14.31
C ASN A 51 9.43 -2.00 -14.02
N VAL A 52 8.83 -3.17 -14.17
CA VAL A 52 9.49 -4.44 -13.77
C VAL A 52 10.27 -5.09 -14.90
N ARG A 53 9.81 -4.96 -16.15
CA ARG A 53 10.47 -5.58 -17.32
C ARG A 53 11.95 -5.23 -17.46
N PRO A 54 12.39 -3.96 -17.32
CA PRO A 54 13.80 -3.61 -17.48
C PRO A 54 14.71 -4.20 -16.40
N LEU A 55 14.16 -4.61 -15.26
CA LEU A 55 14.92 -5.27 -14.20
C LEU A 55 15.37 -6.67 -14.61
N ASN A 56 14.73 -7.31 -15.60
CA ASN A 56 15.03 -8.67 -16.02
C ASN A 56 15.16 -9.64 -14.82
N LEU A 57 14.13 -9.67 -13.97
CA LEU A 57 14.17 -10.41 -12.70
C LEU A 57 14.38 -11.91 -12.94
N THR A 58 15.29 -12.51 -12.17
CA THR A 58 15.51 -13.96 -12.18
C THR A 58 14.39 -14.71 -11.45
N GLY A 59 14.30 -16.02 -11.67
CA GLY A 59 13.34 -16.87 -10.95
C GLY A 59 13.52 -16.81 -9.44
N GLU A 60 14.77 -16.79 -8.95
CA GLU A 60 15.09 -16.65 -7.53
C GLU A 60 14.64 -15.29 -6.98
N GLN A 61 14.89 -14.20 -7.71
CA GLN A 61 14.46 -12.86 -7.30
C GLN A 61 12.94 -12.78 -7.19
N ILE A 62 12.20 -13.39 -8.13
CA ILE A 62 10.74 -13.47 -8.08
C ILE A 62 10.25 -14.28 -6.87
N ASP A 63 10.86 -15.44 -6.59
CA ASP A 63 10.48 -16.26 -5.43
C ASP A 63 10.69 -15.51 -4.11
N ARG A 64 11.78 -14.73 -4.01
CA ARG A 64 12.04 -13.86 -2.85
C ARG A 64 11.04 -12.72 -2.74
N LEU A 65 10.70 -12.07 -3.85
CA LEU A 65 9.67 -11.01 -3.87
C LEU A 65 8.31 -11.55 -3.43
N LEU A 66 7.91 -12.72 -3.90
CA LEU A 66 6.66 -13.38 -3.50
C LEU A 66 6.64 -13.70 -1.99
N ALA A 67 7.74 -14.22 -1.44
CA ALA A 67 7.86 -14.48 -0.01
C ALA A 67 7.82 -13.18 0.82
N ALA A 68 8.49 -12.13 0.36
CA ALA A 68 8.47 -10.82 1.01
C ALA A 68 7.04 -10.23 1.04
N HIS A 69 6.28 -10.39 -0.05
CA HIS A 69 4.87 -10.01 -0.09
C HIS A 69 4.03 -10.72 0.95
N GLU A 70 4.13 -12.06 1.01
CA GLU A 70 3.36 -12.84 1.96
C GLU A 70 3.63 -12.38 3.40
N LYS A 71 4.90 -12.13 3.73
CA LYS A 71 5.31 -11.58 5.02
C LYS A 71 4.72 -10.17 5.27
N ALA A 72 4.83 -9.25 4.32
CA ALA A 72 4.26 -7.90 4.41
C ALA A 72 2.75 -7.93 4.68
N PHE A 73 2.01 -8.66 3.84
CA PHE A 73 0.56 -8.68 3.92
C PHE A 73 0.05 -9.38 5.18
N LYS A 74 0.77 -10.40 5.66
CA LYS A 74 0.48 -11.01 6.97
C LYS A 74 0.62 -9.99 8.11
N GLN A 75 1.73 -9.26 8.16
CA GLN A 75 1.96 -8.25 9.21
C GLN A 75 0.92 -7.12 9.13
N LEU A 76 0.57 -6.65 7.93
CA LEU A 76 -0.46 -5.63 7.74
C LEU A 76 -1.85 -6.13 8.18
N ASN A 77 -2.20 -7.37 7.84
CA ASN A 77 -3.47 -7.98 8.25
C ASN A 77 -3.58 -8.12 9.77
N GLU A 78 -2.50 -8.44 10.48
CA GLU A 78 -2.49 -8.52 11.94
C GLU A 78 -2.91 -7.19 12.59
N ILE A 79 -2.47 -6.04 12.06
CA ILE A 79 -2.93 -4.72 12.55
C ILE A 79 -4.39 -4.49 12.24
N VAL A 80 -4.86 -4.81 11.03
CA VAL A 80 -6.28 -4.68 10.69
C VAL A 80 -7.15 -5.49 11.66
N GLN A 81 -6.70 -6.69 12.05
CA GLN A 81 -7.41 -7.49 13.06
C GLN A 81 -7.36 -6.87 14.46
N GLN A 82 -6.22 -6.30 14.88
CA GLN A 82 -6.11 -5.61 16.16
C GLN A 82 -7.00 -4.36 16.24
N GLU A 83 -7.07 -3.59 15.15
CA GLU A 83 -7.94 -2.42 15.03
C GLU A 83 -9.42 -2.82 15.01
N ALA A 84 -9.77 -3.85 14.24
CA ALA A 84 -11.12 -4.41 14.24
C ALA A 84 -11.52 -4.89 15.64
N GLN A 85 -10.61 -5.52 16.39
CA GLN A 85 -10.87 -5.92 17.76
C GLN A 85 -11.11 -4.71 18.68
N THR A 86 -10.34 -3.64 18.52
CA THR A 86 -10.51 -2.40 19.29
C THR A 86 -11.87 -1.77 19.05
N LEU A 87 -12.34 -1.75 17.78
CA LEU A 87 -13.68 -1.28 17.43
C LEU A 87 -14.78 -2.21 17.96
N ARG A 88 -14.58 -3.54 17.88
CA ARG A 88 -15.53 -4.52 18.43
C ARG A 88 -15.74 -4.34 19.94
N ASN A 89 -14.68 -4.04 20.69
CA ASN A 89 -14.78 -3.79 22.13
C ASN A 89 -15.65 -2.55 22.47
N ARG A 90 -15.84 -1.63 21.52
CA ARG A 90 -16.68 -0.43 21.66
C ARG A 90 -17.98 -0.49 20.86
N LYS A 91 -18.32 -1.66 20.30
CA LYS A 91 -19.46 -1.85 19.40
C LYS A 91 -20.77 -1.30 19.98
N ASP A 92 -21.08 -1.69 21.22
CA ASP A 92 -22.37 -1.32 21.83
C ASP A 92 -22.45 0.18 22.12
N GLU A 93 -21.33 0.79 22.52
CA GLU A 93 -21.20 2.25 22.70
C GLU A 93 -21.44 2.99 21.38
N ILE A 94 -20.77 2.55 20.30
CA ILE A 94 -20.90 3.13 18.95
C ILE A 94 -22.33 3.01 18.44
N LEU A 95 -22.94 1.82 18.53
CA LEU A 95 -24.29 1.57 18.04
C LEU A 95 -25.33 2.38 18.83
N ARG A 96 -25.16 2.50 20.15
CA ARG A 96 -26.02 3.33 20.99
C ARG A 96 -25.92 4.81 20.61
N VAL A 97 -24.70 5.33 20.48
CA VAL A 97 -24.48 6.74 20.11
C VAL A 97 -25.01 7.04 18.71
N ARG A 98 -24.86 6.13 17.75
CA ARG A 98 -25.46 6.23 16.42
C ARG A 98 -26.99 6.35 16.50
N GLU A 99 -27.63 5.51 17.32
CA GLU A 99 -29.09 5.52 17.50
C GLU A 99 -29.58 6.77 18.24
N ASP A 100 -28.83 7.26 19.23
CA ASP A 100 -29.16 8.51 19.91
C ASP A 100 -29.02 9.71 18.95
N ALA A 101 -27.96 9.73 18.13
CA ALA A 101 -27.73 10.75 17.11
C ALA A 101 -28.79 10.72 15.99
N SER A 102 -29.23 9.54 15.56
CA SER A 102 -30.29 9.41 14.53
C SER A 102 -31.64 9.98 15.00
N ARG A 103 -31.85 10.02 16.31
CA ARG A 103 -33.02 10.65 16.96
C ARG A 103 -32.83 12.15 17.26
N GLY A 104 -31.73 12.75 16.80
CA GLY A 104 -31.44 14.17 16.97
C GLY A 104 -30.82 14.55 18.32
N LYS A 105 -30.38 13.59 19.13
CA LYS A 105 -29.64 13.90 20.37
C LYS A 105 -28.21 14.35 20.06
N SER A 106 -27.65 15.18 20.92
CA SER A 106 -26.25 15.57 20.84
C SER A 106 -25.33 14.38 21.14
N ILE A 107 -24.25 14.27 20.36
CA ILE A 107 -23.21 13.27 20.59
C ILE A 107 -22.36 13.73 21.79
N PRO A 108 -22.09 12.86 22.78
CA PRO A 108 -21.22 13.20 23.91
C PRO A 108 -19.83 13.63 23.43
N LYS A 109 -19.27 14.69 24.02
CA LYS A 109 -17.94 15.21 23.62
C LYS A 109 -16.85 14.18 23.88
N GLU A 110 -16.96 13.45 24.99
CA GLU A 110 -16.05 12.39 25.40
C GLU A 110 -16.02 11.25 24.38
N PHE A 111 -17.16 10.93 23.77
CA PHE A 111 -17.24 9.94 22.70
C PHE A 111 -16.54 10.42 21.43
N ILE A 112 -16.78 11.68 21.02
CA ILE A 112 -16.11 12.28 19.86
C ILE A 112 -14.59 12.28 20.05
N GLU A 113 -14.12 12.69 21.22
CA GLU A 113 -12.69 12.70 21.56
C GLU A 113 -12.09 11.29 21.55
N ALA A 114 -12.77 10.31 22.14
CA ALA A 114 -12.32 8.92 22.14
C ALA A 114 -12.24 8.33 20.72
N MET A 115 -13.24 8.58 19.87
CA MET A 115 -13.21 8.13 18.47
C MET A 115 -12.10 8.80 17.67
N ARG A 116 -11.89 10.11 17.86
CA ARG A 116 -10.80 10.83 17.20
C ARG A 116 -9.42 10.31 17.63
N GLN A 117 -9.23 10.01 18.91
CA GLN A 117 -7.97 9.41 19.40
C GLN A 117 -7.73 8.03 18.79
N LEU A 118 -8.77 7.19 18.72
CA LEU A 118 -8.68 5.86 18.10
C LEU A 118 -8.28 5.94 16.62
N GLU A 119 -8.86 6.86 15.86
CA GLU A 119 -8.52 7.09 14.46
C GLU A 119 -7.07 7.55 14.30
N GLN A 120 -6.62 8.49 15.14
CA GLN A 120 -5.24 9.00 15.11
C GLN A 120 -4.23 7.91 15.46
N ASP A 121 -4.50 7.12 16.48
CA ASP A 121 -3.65 6.01 16.91
C ASP A 121 -3.58 4.91 15.85
N ALA A 122 -4.71 4.54 15.25
CA ALA A 122 -4.77 3.60 14.14
C ALA A 122 -3.95 4.11 12.94
N ALA A 123 -4.17 5.35 12.51
CA ALA A 123 -3.43 5.96 11.40
C ALA A 123 -1.93 6.06 11.69
N ARG A 124 -1.53 6.29 12.94
CA ARG A 124 -0.12 6.29 13.35
C ARG A 124 0.48 4.87 13.30
N ARG A 125 -0.18 3.89 13.91
CA ARG A 125 0.28 2.48 13.91
C ARG A 125 0.41 1.91 12.51
N ARG A 126 -0.56 2.17 11.62
CA ARG A 126 -0.48 1.74 10.22
C ARG A 126 0.72 2.36 9.50
N ARG A 127 0.98 3.65 9.70
CA ARG A 127 2.16 4.33 9.10
C ARG A 127 3.47 3.76 9.63
N GLU A 128 3.58 3.59 10.95
CA GLU A 128 4.79 3.04 11.58
C GLU A 128 5.04 1.59 11.13
N LEU A 129 4.00 0.75 11.08
CA LEU A 129 4.15 -0.61 10.58
C LEU A 129 4.50 -0.61 9.10
N ARG A 130 3.80 0.14 8.25
CA ARG A 130 4.09 0.20 6.81
C ARG A 130 5.55 0.60 6.58
N ALA A 131 6.04 1.64 7.25
CA ALA A 131 7.43 2.05 7.16
C ALA A 131 8.40 0.95 7.60
N ARG A 132 8.08 0.22 8.69
CA ARG A 132 8.88 -0.91 9.16
C ARG A 132 8.90 -2.08 8.17
N VAL A 133 7.72 -2.49 7.68
CA VAL A 133 7.54 -3.56 6.69
C VAL A 133 8.35 -3.25 5.43
N ILE A 134 8.22 -2.02 4.92
CA ILE A 134 8.98 -1.55 3.76
C ILE A 134 10.47 -1.66 4.06
N ALA A 135 10.96 -1.09 5.16
CA ALA A 135 12.37 -1.13 5.55
C ALA A 135 12.94 -2.55 5.69
N GLU A 136 12.20 -3.44 6.36
CA GLU A 136 12.59 -4.85 6.52
C GLU A 136 12.68 -5.56 5.17
N ILE A 137 11.68 -5.39 4.31
CA ILE A 137 11.64 -6.03 3.00
C ILE A 137 12.69 -5.46 2.06
N GLY A 138 12.85 -4.14 2.01
CA GLY A 138 13.89 -3.53 1.20
C GLY A 138 15.28 -3.98 1.65
N ALA A 139 15.54 -4.06 2.96
CA ALA A 139 16.82 -4.59 3.46
C ALA A 139 17.04 -6.07 3.08
N GLU A 140 15.98 -6.88 3.07
CA GLU A 140 16.03 -8.28 2.68
C GLU A 140 16.27 -8.47 1.17
N LEU A 141 15.64 -7.64 0.34
CA LEU A 141 15.71 -7.72 -1.12
C LEU A 141 16.97 -7.07 -1.70
N LYS A 142 17.48 -5.99 -1.10
CA LYS A 142 18.59 -5.19 -1.63
C LYS A 142 19.82 -6.02 -2.04
N PRO A 143 20.30 -7.00 -1.24
CA PRO A 143 21.47 -7.80 -1.60
C PRO A 143 21.25 -8.75 -2.79
N ARG A 144 20.00 -8.88 -3.26
CA ARG A 144 19.62 -9.78 -4.35
C ARG A 144 19.62 -9.09 -5.70
N PHE A 145 19.69 -7.76 -5.72
CA PHE A 145 19.71 -7.00 -6.96
C PHE A 145 21.14 -6.71 -7.40
N THR A 146 21.38 -6.71 -8.71
CA THR A 146 22.62 -6.23 -9.30
C THR A 146 22.70 -4.71 -9.18
N GLU A 147 23.91 -4.14 -9.31
CA GLU A 147 24.08 -2.68 -9.30
C GLU A 147 23.28 -2.02 -10.45
N GLU A 148 23.22 -2.66 -11.62
CA GLU A 148 22.44 -2.19 -12.76
C GLU A 148 20.93 -2.14 -12.45
N GLN A 149 20.39 -3.18 -11.78
CA GLN A 149 19.02 -3.20 -11.32
C GLN A 149 18.78 -2.10 -10.27
N MET A 150 19.73 -1.90 -9.35
CA MET A 150 19.67 -0.85 -8.33
C MET A 150 19.65 0.55 -8.94
N ASP A 151 20.54 0.83 -9.89
CA ASP A 151 20.61 2.10 -10.59
C ASP A 151 19.32 2.38 -11.37
N TYR A 152 18.76 1.38 -12.03
CA TYR A 152 17.46 1.51 -12.69
C TYR A 152 16.36 1.87 -11.69
N MET A 153 16.24 1.17 -10.56
CA MET A 153 15.22 1.45 -9.54
C MET A 153 15.34 2.87 -8.98
N ILE A 154 16.57 3.33 -8.75
CA ILE A 154 16.86 4.68 -8.26
C ILE A 154 16.47 5.73 -9.31
N GLN A 155 16.91 5.54 -10.55
CA GLN A 155 16.60 6.45 -11.65
C GLN A 155 15.10 6.55 -11.87
N ARG A 156 14.41 5.39 -11.91
CA ARG A 156 12.96 5.35 -12.10
C ARG A 156 12.21 6.05 -10.98
N SER A 157 12.69 5.92 -9.74
CA SER A 157 12.11 6.63 -8.59
C SER A 157 12.28 8.15 -8.73
N ARG A 158 13.44 8.63 -9.21
CA ARG A 158 13.64 10.06 -9.48
C ARG A 158 12.66 10.58 -10.54
N GLU A 159 12.47 9.84 -11.63
CA GLU A 159 11.53 10.22 -12.70
C GLU A 159 10.10 10.35 -12.18
N VAL A 160 9.63 9.37 -11.39
CA VAL A 160 8.29 9.39 -10.80
C VAL A 160 8.14 10.56 -9.83
N LEU A 161 9.13 10.80 -8.97
CA LEU A 161 9.12 11.92 -8.03
C LEU A 161 9.15 13.28 -8.75
N GLN A 162 9.95 13.41 -9.80
CA GLN A 162 10.02 14.60 -10.63
C GLN A 162 8.69 14.90 -11.31
N ALA A 163 8.07 13.89 -11.96
CA ALA A 163 6.76 14.02 -12.58
C ALA A 163 5.66 14.40 -11.57
N SER A 164 5.86 14.01 -10.31
CA SER A 164 4.98 14.28 -9.17
C SER A 164 5.22 15.65 -8.52
N GLY A 165 6.16 16.46 -9.01
CA GLY A 165 6.51 17.76 -8.43
C GLY A 165 7.25 17.65 -7.08
N VAL A 166 7.83 16.49 -6.77
CA VAL A 166 8.56 16.24 -5.53
C VAL A 166 10.03 16.60 -5.71
N ASN A 167 10.54 17.45 -4.82
CA ASN A 167 11.98 17.68 -4.74
C ASN A 167 12.68 16.44 -4.15
N HIS A 168 13.44 15.75 -5.01
CA HIS A 168 14.17 14.53 -4.70
C HIS A 168 15.70 14.73 -4.72
N GLU A 169 16.18 15.97 -4.87
CA GLU A 169 17.61 16.29 -4.99
C GLU A 169 18.43 15.86 -3.77
N LYS A 170 17.81 15.91 -2.58
CA LYS A 170 18.43 15.56 -1.30
C LYS A 170 18.13 14.13 -0.85
N MET A 171 17.49 13.32 -1.70
CA MET A 171 17.17 11.94 -1.34
C MET A 171 18.38 11.04 -1.60
N GLU A 172 18.71 10.26 -0.58
CA GLU A 172 19.78 9.26 -0.65
C GLU A 172 19.37 8.10 -1.55
N ARG A 173 20.37 7.38 -2.10
CA ARG A 173 20.14 6.18 -2.95
C ARG A 173 19.20 5.18 -2.28
N ASP A 174 19.41 4.94 -0.99
CA ASP A 174 18.59 4.02 -0.22
C ASP A 174 17.13 4.47 -0.12
N GLN A 175 16.88 5.77 0.06
CA GLN A 175 15.51 6.29 0.12
C GLN A 175 14.78 6.13 -1.22
N LEU A 176 15.48 6.35 -2.33
CA LEU A 176 14.95 6.17 -3.68
C LEU A 176 14.69 4.68 -3.97
N TYR A 177 15.59 3.80 -3.55
CA TYR A 177 15.36 2.36 -3.62
C TYR A 177 14.13 1.93 -2.80
N MET A 178 14.01 2.38 -1.54
CA MET A 178 12.85 2.07 -0.71
C MET A 178 11.54 2.58 -1.33
N PHE A 179 11.58 3.75 -1.97
CA PHE A 179 10.44 4.28 -2.72
C PHE A 179 10.03 3.36 -3.87
N PHE A 180 10.98 2.82 -4.64
CA PHE A 180 10.70 1.83 -5.67
C PHE A 180 10.07 0.56 -5.09
N VAL A 181 10.65 0.03 -4.00
CA VAL A 181 10.14 -1.18 -3.32
C VAL A 181 8.70 -0.97 -2.89
N GLU A 182 8.37 0.16 -2.30
CA GLU A 182 7.02 0.48 -1.86
C GLU A 182 6.02 0.59 -3.02
N ASN A 183 6.38 1.33 -4.07
CA ASN A 183 5.44 1.73 -5.12
C ASN A 183 5.33 0.73 -6.28
N VAL A 184 6.32 -0.15 -6.43
CA VAL A 184 6.34 -1.15 -7.51
C VAL A 184 6.22 -2.54 -6.94
N PHE A 185 7.08 -2.92 -5.99
CA PHE A 185 7.02 -4.27 -5.46
C PHE A 185 5.84 -4.43 -4.52
N LEU A 186 5.70 -3.63 -3.46
CA LEU A 186 4.72 -3.88 -2.40
C LEU A 186 3.27 -3.47 -2.71
N ILE A 187 2.87 -3.40 -3.98
CA ILE A 187 1.46 -3.18 -4.36
C ILE A 187 0.64 -4.47 -4.25
N GLU A 188 -0.66 -4.34 -4.01
CA GLU A 188 -1.58 -5.49 -3.84
C GLU A 188 -1.58 -6.46 -5.02
N ARG A 189 -1.48 -5.93 -6.25
CA ARG A 189 -1.49 -6.75 -7.47
C ARG A 189 -0.16 -7.44 -7.79
N ALA A 190 0.95 -7.00 -7.21
CA ALA A 190 2.27 -7.48 -7.60
C ALA A 190 2.46 -9.00 -7.49
N PRO A 191 1.93 -9.73 -6.49
CA PRO A 191 2.06 -11.19 -6.45
C PRO A 191 1.43 -11.90 -7.65
N THR A 192 0.29 -11.41 -8.13
CA THR A 192 -0.38 -11.94 -9.33
C THR A 192 0.48 -11.68 -10.57
N LEU A 193 0.96 -10.44 -10.72
CA LEU A 193 1.76 -10.01 -11.87
C LEU A 193 3.14 -10.67 -11.92
N LEU A 194 3.77 -10.89 -10.76
CA LEU A 194 5.04 -11.63 -10.65
C LEU A 194 4.90 -13.08 -11.08
N ARG A 195 3.81 -13.76 -10.69
CA ARG A 195 3.53 -15.14 -11.12
C ARG A 195 3.27 -15.21 -12.63
N GLU A 196 2.49 -14.27 -13.15
CA GLU A 196 2.23 -14.16 -14.59
C GLU A 196 3.53 -13.91 -15.36
N TRP A 197 4.36 -12.97 -14.89
CA TRP A 197 5.67 -12.67 -15.47
C TRP A 197 6.55 -13.92 -15.54
N ARG A 198 6.68 -14.65 -14.43
CA ARG A 198 7.45 -15.90 -14.36
C ARG A 198 6.95 -16.92 -15.38
N GLN A 199 5.63 -17.11 -15.48
CA GLN A 199 5.04 -18.07 -16.41
C GLN A 199 5.34 -17.72 -17.87
N LYS A 200 5.28 -16.43 -18.23
CA LYS A 200 5.41 -15.98 -19.62
C LYS A 200 6.87 -15.79 -20.08
N ASN A 201 7.79 -15.52 -19.16
CA ASN A 201 9.15 -15.10 -19.51
C ASN A 201 10.27 -16.03 -19.01
N LEU A 202 10.00 -16.88 -18.01
CA LEU A 202 11.04 -17.71 -17.37
C LEU A 202 10.77 -19.21 -17.42
N LYS A 203 9.56 -19.62 -17.79
CA LYS A 203 9.25 -21.02 -18.07
C LYS A 203 9.41 -21.25 -19.58
N SER A 204 10.65 -21.48 -20.00
CA SER A 204 11.05 -22.12 -21.25
C SER A 204 11.82 -23.39 -20.95
#